data_AF-A0A6V7LI00-F1
#
_entry.id   AF-A0A6V7LI00-F1
#
_cell.length_a   1.000
_cell.length_b   1.000
_cell.length_c   1.000
_cell.angle_alpha   90.00
_cell.angle_beta   90.00
_cell.angle_gamma   90.00
#
_symmetry.space_group_name_H-M   'P 1'
#
loop_
_entity.id
_entity.type
_entity.pdbx_description
1 polymer ?
#
loop_
_entity_poly.entity_id
_entity_poly.type
_entity_poly.pdbx_seq_one_letter_code
_entity_poly.pdbx_strand_id
1 'polypeptide(L)'
;ADAEKLKPVVKAKALGVTVNYPLPEQDACKSLTNGECPLDEGELVTYGLTMPVLKSYPKVSIHLTFSLVDENDNVHVCFELDAKVVDA
;
A
#
# COMPACT_ATOMS: atom_id res chain seq x y z
N ALA A 1 15.38 6.25 -11.75
CA ALA A 1 16.14 5.01 -11.50
C ALA A 1 15.17 3.86 -11.59
N ASP A 2 15.58 2.79 -12.25
CA ASP A 2 14.76 1.60 -12.46
C ASP A 2 14.47 0.93 -11.12
N ALA A 3 13.32 0.27 -10.99
CA ALA A 3 12.91 -0.42 -9.78
C ALA A 3 12.90 -1.93 -10.01
N GLU A 4 13.90 -2.63 -9.48
CA GLU A 4 14.03 -4.10 -9.59
C GLU A 4 13.00 -4.83 -8.72
N LYS A 5 12.63 -4.21 -7.60
CA LYS A 5 11.61 -4.71 -6.67
C LYS A 5 10.74 -3.56 -6.24
N LEU A 6 9.50 -3.88 -5.90
CA LEU A 6 8.58 -2.90 -5.36
C LEU A 6 7.80 -3.51 -4.20
N LYS A 7 7.78 -2.81 -3.07
CA LYS A 7 7.11 -3.23 -1.85
C LYS A 7 5.99 -2.25 -1.49
N PRO A 8 4.78 -2.73 -1.17
CA PRO A 8 3.74 -1.89 -0.64
C PRO A 8 3.90 -1.75 0.88
N VAL A 9 3.76 -0.53 1.38
CA VAL A 9 3.78 -0.23 2.82
C VAL A 9 2.51 0.54 3.16
N VAL A 10 1.76 0.05 4.15
CA VAL A 10 0.57 0.73 4.66
C VAL A 10 0.69 0.93 6.16
N LYS A 11 0.53 2.16 6.60
CA LYS A 11 0.43 2.54 8.00
C LYS A 11 -0.98 2.99 8.30
N ALA A 12 -1.60 2.43 9.33
CA ALA A 12 -2.92 2.82 9.80
C ALA A 12 -2.81 3.51 11.15
N LYS A 13 -3.36 4.73 11.25
CA LYS A 13 -3.44 5.48 12.49
C LYS A 13 -4.88 5.56 12.98
N ALA A 14 -5.12 5.13 14.21
CA ALA A 14 -6.43 5.16 14.85
C ALA A 14 -6.26 5.25 16.36
N LEU A 15 -7.15 5.97 17.05
CA LEU A 15 -7.16 6.07 18.53
C LEU A 15 -5.80 6.49 19.13
N GLY A 16 -5.05 7.32 18.42
CA GLY A 16 -3.72 7.78 18.84
C GLY A 16 -2.57 6.78 18.60
N VAL A 17 -2.84 5.61 18.05
CA VAL A 17 -1.85 4.56 17.75
C VAL A 17 -1.65 4.44 16.24
N THR A 18 -0.40 4.26 15.80
CA THR A 18 -0.06 3.94 14.41
C THR A 18 0.47 2.51 14.33
N VAL A 19 -0.08 1.71 13.42
CA VAL A 19 0.32 0.31 13.19
C VAL A 19 0.61 0.06 11.71
N ASN A 20 1.44 -0.92 11.40
CA ASN A 20 1.56 -1.42 10.03
C ASN A 20 0.33 -2.27 9.71
N TYR A 21 -0.37 -1.93 8.62
CA TYR A 21 -1.51 -2.70 8.16
C TYR A 21 -1.02 -3.91 7.34
N PRO A 22 -1.42 -5.14 7.69
CA PRO A 22 -0.93 -6.34 7.01
C PRO A 22 -1.59 -6.48 5.63
N LEU A 23 -0.78 -6.33 4.57
CA LEU A 23 -1.21 -6.65 3.20
C LEU A 23 -0.96 -8.14 2.89
N PRO A 24 -1.87 -8.80 2.15
CA PRO A 24 -1.73 -10.21 1.80
C PRO A 24 -0.57 -10.49 0.84
N GLU A 25 -0.22 -9.52 -0.01
CA GLU A 25 0.92 -9.57 -0.92
C GLU A 25 1.91 -8.45 -0.53
N GLN A 26 3.18 -8.82 -0.42
CA GLN A 26 4.29 -7.93 -0.03
C GLN A 26 5.21 -7.61 -1.21
N ASP A 27 5.04 -8.31 -2.33
CA ASP A 27 5.68 -8.03 -3.61
C ASP A 27 4.69 -7.29 -4.51
N ALA A 28 4.83 -5.96 -4.58
CA ALA A 28 3.93 -5.12 -5.35
C ALA A 28 4.01 -5.40 -6.85
N CYS A 29 5.15 -5.90 -7.35
CA CYS A 29 5.34 -6.26 -8.76
C CYS A 29 4.30 -7.30 -9.20
N LYS A 30 3.93 -8.26 -8.32
CA LYS A 30 2.91 -9.28 -8.61
C LYS A 30 1.48 -8.75 -8.70
N SER A 31 1.24 -7.54 -8.21
CA SER A 31 -0.08 -6.90 -8.20
C SER A 31 -0.19 -5.77 -9.23
N LEU A 32 0.81 -5.62 -10.11
CA LEU A 32 0.72 -4.74 -11.27
C LEU A 32 -0.24 -5.35 -12.30
N THR A 33 -1.08 -4.52 -12.90
CA THR A 33 -2.08 -4.99 -13.87
C THR A 33 -1.62 -4.88 -15.32
N ASN A 34 -0.56 -4.10 -15.58
CA ASN A 34 -0.06 -3.82 -16.93
C ASN A 34 1.46 -3.59 -16.98
N GLY A 35 2.22 -4.20 -16.07
CA GLY A 35 3.68 -4.15 -16.04
C GLY A 35 4.24 -5.24 -15.12
N GLU A 36 5.54 -5.45 -15.16
CA GLU A 36 6.28 -6.38 -14.31
C GLU A 36 7.65 -5.78 -13.97
N CYS A 37 8.24 -6.19 -12.85
CA CYS A 37 9.57 -5.69 -12.49
C CYS A 37 10.68 -6.45 -13.27
N PRO A 38 11.80 -5.79 -13.63
CA PRO A 38 12.14 -4.41 -13.30
C PRO A 38 11.31 -3.38 -14.08
N LEU A 39 10.93 -2.29 -13.39
CA LEU A 39 10.24 -1.16 -14.00
C LEU A 39 11.23 -0.10 -14.46
N ASP A 40 11.07 0.37 -15.69
CA ASP A 40 11.92 1.42 -16.25
C ASP A 40 11.47 2.83 -15.80
N GLU A 41 12.41 3.75 -15.66
CA GLU A 41 12.08 5.15 -15.38
C GLU A 41 11.14 5.74 -16.45
N GLY A 42 9.98 6.24 -16.01
CA GLY A 42 8.97 6.85 -16.87
C GLY A 42 7.92 5.87 -17.41
N GLU A 43 8.02 4.58 -17.10
CA GLU A 43 6.98 3.59 -17.43
C GLU A 43 5.66 3.87 -16.67
N LEU A 44 4.53 3.76 -17.38
CA LEU A 44 3.20 3.98 -16.81
C LEU A 44 2.52 2.66 -16.47
N VAL A 45 2.59 2.27 -15.19
CA VAL A 45 1.97 1.05 -14.67
C VAL A 45 0.85 1.36 -13.66
N THR A 46 -0.06 0.41 -13.51
CA THR A 46 -1.18 0.44 -12.58
C THR A 46 -1.00 -0.65 -11.55
N TYR A 47 -1.10 -0.28 -10.26
CA TYR A 47 -1.01 -1.19 -9.12
C TYR A 47 -2.39 -1.47 -8.53
N GLY A 48 -2.73 -2.75 -8.35
CA GLY A 48 -3.96 -3.19 -7.69
C GLY A 48 -3.76 -3.36 -6.19
N LEU A 49 -4.29 -2.42 -5.38
CA LEU A 49 -4.28 -2.53 -3.92
C LEU A 49 -5.46 -3.35 -3.40
N THR A 50 -5.19 -4.42 -2.65
CA THR A 50 -6.20 -5.19 -1.90
C THR A 50 -5.98 -5.05 -0.40
N MET A 51 -6.95 -4.46 0.30
CA MET A 51 -6.92 -4.25 1.76
C MET A 51 -8.09 -4.97 2.46
N PRO A 52 -7.88 -6.16 3.04
CA PRO A 52 -8.95 -6.93 3.66
C PRO A 52 -9.43 -6.34 5.00
N VAL A 53 -10.66 -5.85 5.05
CA VAL A 53 -11.28 -5.36 6.31
C VAL A 53 -11.84 -6.55 7.09
N LEU A 54 -11.19 -6.90 8.21
CA LEU A 54 -11.61 -8.01 9.07
C LEU A 54 -12.72 -7.59 10.04
N LYS A 55 -13.63 -8.53 10.36
CA LYS A 55 -14.71 -8.30 11.35
C LYS A 55 -14.19 -7.93 12.75
N SER A 56 -12.94 -8.27 13.06
CA SER A 56 -12.28 -7.92 14.32
C SER A 56 -11.84 -6.47 14.40
N TYR A 57 -11.83 -5.73 13.28
CA TYR A 57 -11.39 -4.33 13.27
C TYR A 57 -12.45 -3.42 13.92
N PRO A 58 -12.02 -2.48 14.79
CA PRO A 58 -12.94 -1.60 15.48
C PRO A 58 -13.57 -0.59 14.52
N LYS A 59 -14.82 -0.21 14.78
CA LYS A 59 -15.60 0.77 14.00
C LYS A 59 -15.19 2.20 14.34
N VAL A 60 -14.02 2.60 13.86
CA VAL A 60 -13.42 3.91 14.14
C VAL A 60 -12.99 4.60 12.84
N SER A 61 -12.77 5.91 12.92
CA SER A 61 -12.07 6.63 11.87
C SER A 61 -10.59 6.24 11.90
N ILE A 62 -10.04 6.03 10.71
CA ILE A 62 -8.64 5.66 10.49
C ILE A 62 -8.04 6.61 9.47
N HIS A 63 -6.78 6.94 9.66
CA HIS A 63 -5.96 7.64 8.67
C HIS A 63 -4.93 6.66 8.15
N LEU A 64 -4.97 6.34 6.85
CA LEU A 64 -4.02 5.44 6.21
C LEU A 64 -2.99 6.24 5.41
N THR A 65 -1.72 5.86 5.54
CA THR A 65 -0.65 6.27 4.64
C THR A 65 -0.22 5.05 3.84
N PHE A 66 -0.27 5.14 2.51
CA PHE A 66 0.18 4.10 1.57
C PHE A 66 1.45 4.57 0.86
N SER A 67 2.39 3.65 0.65
CA SER A 67 3.58 3.89 -0.17
C SER A 67 4.00 2.68 -0.99
N LEU A 68 4.58 2.92 -2.17
CA LEU A 68 5.35 1.93 -2.94
C LEU A 68 6.83 2.28 -2.85
N VAL A 69 7.63 1.34 -2.38
CA VAL A 69 9.05 1.54 -2.05
C VAL A 69 9.89 0.52 -2.82
N ASP A 70 10.97 0.97 -3.46
CA ASP A 70 11.90 0.08 -4.18
C ASP A 70 12.98 -0.54 -3.26
N GLU A 71 13.88 -1.34 -3.84
CA GLU A 71 15.00 -1.97 -3.12
C GLU A 71 16.05 -0.98 -2.58
N ASN A 72 16.04 0.26 -3.03
CA ASN A 72 16.94 1.33 -2.61
C ASN A 72 16.27 2.27 -1.59
N ASP A 73 15.11 1.89 -1.06
CA ASP A 73 14.27 2.68 -0.15
C ASP A 73 13.72 3.99 -0.78
N ASN A 74 13.71 4.12 -2.12
CA ASN A 74 13.05 5.24 -2.78
C ASN A 74 11.55 5.05 -2.79
N VAL A 75 10.82 6.14 -2.54
CA VAL A 75 9.35 6.14 -2.54
C VAL A 75 8.85 6.62 -3.90
N HIS A 76 8.24 5.71 -4.65
CA HIS A 76 7.70 5.99 -6.00
C HIS A 76 6.28 6.51 -5.97
N VAL A 77 5.50 6.07 -4.98
CA VAL A 77 4.13 6.52 -4.73
C VAL A 77 3.98 6.73 -3.23
N CYS A 78 3.37 7.85 -2.82
CA CYS A 78 2.94 8.07 -1.45
C CYS A 78 1.64 8.86 -1.44
N PHE A 79 0.62 8.34 -0.77
CA PHE A 79 -0.63 9.07 -0.56
C PHE A 79 -1.25 8.71 0.79
N GLU A 80 -2.11 9.60 1.25
CA GLU A 80 -2.87 9.46 2.48
C GLU A 80 -4.36 9.44 2.20
N LEU A 81 -5.12 8.72 3.02
CA LEU A 81 -6.56 8.66 2.93
C LEU A 81 -7.19 8.58 4.32
N ASP A 82 -8.27 9.31 4.53
CA ASP A 82 -9.12 9.17 5.70
C ASP A 82 -10.26 8.21 5.38
N ALA A 83 -10.48 7.23 6.25
CA ALA A 83 -11.55 6.25 6.11
C ALA A 83 -12.26 6.00 7.44
N LYS A 84 -13.44 5.39 7.36
CA LYS A 84 -14.21 4.96 8.53
C LYS A 84 -14.61 3.51 8.36
N VAL A 85 -14.27 2.68 9.35
CA VAL A 85 -14.69 1.28 9.38
C VAL A 85 -16.16 1.20 9.77
N VAL A 86 -16.97 0.54 8.95
CA VAL A 86 -18.41 0.34 9.12
C VAL A 86 -18.75 -1.14 9.02
N ASP A 87 -20.00 -1.50 9.36
CA ASP A 87 -20.52 -2.83 9.07
C ASP A 87 -20.72 -3.03 7.56
N ALA A 88 -20.66 -4.29 7.12
CA ALA A 88 -21.00 -4.69 5.76
C ALA A 88 -22.50 -4.60 5.50
#